data_AF-A0A356KIX3-F1
#
_entry.id   AF-A0A356KIX3-F1
#
_cell.length_a   1.000
_cell.length_b   1.000
_cell.length_c   1.000
_cell.angle_alpha   90.00
_cell.angle_beta   90.00
_cell.angle_gamma   90.00
#
_symmetry.space_group_name_H-M   'P 1'
#
loop_
_entity.id
_entity.type
_entity.pdbx_description
1 polymer ?
#
loop_
_entity_poly.entity_id
_entity_poly.type
_entity_poly.pdbx_seq_one_letter_code
_entity_poly.pdbx_strand_id
1 'polypeptide(L)'
;MNITKISFSGSNPSMGPHNVKSTNTLHMGDYPDELERLLDDTRVNGQVSLRDYLQLRLAEDARELERIHGAYSPGRLAEGERILSLNVHFEGGPKVTLDDLRYFSLEGAGYAAFDQLIRERGEVSTFDPSDLFARKKKVAPKFDERAASAVPGDDPLD
;
A
#
# COMPACT_ATOMS: atom_id res chain seq x y z
N MET A 1 0.80 6.75 -21.20
CA MET A 1 0.90 6.69 -19.73
C MET A 1 0.48 5.28 -19.34
N ASN A 2 1.42 4.40 -18.97
CA ASN A 2 1.12 3.01 -18.68
C ASN A 2 1.11 2.80 -17.17
N ILE A 3 -0.04 2.43 -16.60
CA ILE A 3 -0.18 2.09 -15.18
C ILE A 3 0.02 0.59 -15.03
N THR A 4 0.82 0.17 -14.05
CA THR A 4 1.08 -1.24 -13.76
C THR A 4 0.22 -1.77 -12.63
N LYS A 5 0.01 -0.93 -11.60
CA LYS A 5 -0.82 -1.27 -10.45
C LYS A 5 -1.34 -0.03 -9.75
N ILE A 6 -2.47 -0.21 -9.07
CA ILE A 6 -3.10 0.77 -8.20
C ILE A 6 -3.26 0.15 -6.82
N SER A 7 -3.01 0.91 -5.76
CA SER A 7 -3.10 0.41 -4.40
C SER A 7 -3.72 1.43 -3.45
N PHE A 8 -4.65 0.95 -2.61
CA PHE A 8 -5.21 1.71 -1.51
C PHE A 8 -4.52 1.31 -0.22
N SER A 9 -3.97 2.29 0.49
CA SER A 9 -3.43 2.05 1.83
C SER A 9 -4.22 2.82 2.87
N GLY A 10 -4.72 2.13 3.89
CA GLY A 10 -5.33 2.74 5.06
C GLY A 10 -4.40 2.72 6.26
N SER A 11 -4.28 3.84 6.97
CA SER A 11 -3.55 3.97 8.24
C SER A 11 -4.46 4.57 9.30
N ASN A 12 -4.45 4.05 10.53
CA ASN A 12 -5.23 4.59 11.65
C ASN A 12 -4.33 5.35 12.64
N PRO A 13 -4.21 6.69 12.52
CA PRO A 13 -3.32 7.47 13.38
C PRO A 13 -3.73 7.47 14.85
N SER A 14 -4.99 7.18 15.18
CA SER A 14 -5.50 7.15 16.56
C SER A 14 -4.95 5.99 17.40
N MET A 15 -4.28 5.00 16.80
CA MET A 15 -3.72 3.83 17.49
C MET A 15 -2.25 3.96 17.91
N GLY A 16 -1.66 5.15 17.79
CA GLY A 16 -0.26 5.39 18.18
C GLY A 16 0.75 4.69 17.23
N PRO A 17 2.00 4.44 17.66
CA PRO A 17 3.08 3.94 16.79
C PRO A 17 2.84 2.53 16.21
N HIS A 18 1.77 1.84 16.62
CA HIS A 18 1.28 0.59 16.04
C HIS A 18 0.36 0.87 14.84
N ASN A 19 0.85 1.66 13.89
CA ASN A 19 0.11 2.01 12.68
C ASN A 19 -0.02 0.75 11.81
N VAL A 20 -1.15 0.06 11.95
CA VAL A 20 -1.53 -1.02 11.04
C VAL A 20 -1.80 -0.40 9.69
N LYS A 21 -0.85 -0.56 8.76
CA LYS A 21 -1.02 -0.14 7.37
C LYS A 21 -1.57 -1.33 6.60
N SER A 22 -2.86 -1.29 6.29
CA SER A 22 -3.46 -2.27 5.37
C SER A 22 -3.37 -1.70 3.97
N THR A 23 -2.71 -2.41 3.06
CA THR A 23 -2.61 -2.03 1.66
C THR A 23 -3.33 -3.08 0.83
N ASN A 24 -4.33 -2.65 0.07
CA ASN A 24 -4.96 -3.47 -0.94
C ASN A 24 -4.40 -3.08 -2.31
N THR A 25 -4.04 -4.05 -3.13
CA THR A 25 -3.44 -3.81 -4.44
C THR A 25 -4.24 -4.50 -5.54
N LEU A 26 -4.45 -3.79 -6.65
CA LEU A 26 -4.95 -4.32 -7.91
C LEU A 26 -3.94 -4.05 -9.02
N HIS A 27 -3.76 -5.03 -9.90
CA HIS A 27 -2.81 -4.98 -11.00
C HIS A 27 -3.54 -4.71 -12.32
N MET A 28 -2.95 -3.88 -13.17
CA MET A 28 -3.55 -3.51 -14.47
C MET A 28 -3.70 -4.72 -15.40
N GLY A 29 -2.82 -5.72 -15.28
CA GLY A 29 -2.88 -6.93 -16.09
C GLY A 29 -4.08 -7.84 -15.76
N ASP A 30 -4.59 -7.78 -14.53
CA ASP A 30 -5.69 -8.62 -14.06
C ASP A 30 -7.06 -7.97 -14.26
N TYR A 31 -7.13 -6.64 -14.19
CA TYR A 31 -8.38 -5.86 -14.22
C TYR A 31 -8.26 -4.61 -15.12
N PRO A 32 -7.94 -4.74 -16.41
CA PRO A 32 -7.66 -3.59 -17.27
C PRO A 32 -8.87 -2.68 -17.45
N ASP A 33 -10.05 -3.22 -17.81
CA ASP A 33 -11.26 -2.43 -18.05
C ASP A 33 -11.74 -1.68 -16.79
N GLU A 34 -11.78 -2.35 -15.64
CA GLU A 34 -12.19 -1.75 -14.38
C GLU A 34 -11.23 -0.64 -13.93
N LEU A 35 -9.92 -0.83 -14.12
CA LEU A 35 -8.93 0.17 -13.78
C LEU A 35 -8.91 1.33 -14.80
N GLU A 36 -9.19 1.08 -16.08
CA GLU A 36 -9.42 2.17 -17.04
C GLU A 36 -10.65 3.00 -16.68
N ARG A 37 -11.76 2.36 -16.35
CA ARG A 37 -12.97 3.05 -15.86
C ARG A 37 -12.69 3.84 -14.59
N LEU A 38 -11.88 3.31 -13.66
CA LEU A 38 -11.46 4.08 -12.50
C LEU A 38 -10.76 5.38 -12.93
N LEU A 39 -9.89 5.35 -13.93
CA LEU A 39 -9.12 6.52 -14.36
C LEU A 39 -9.98 7.57 -15.07
N ASP A 40 -10.88 7.14 -15.95
CA ASP A 40 -11.69 8.04 -16.77
C ASP A 40 -12.98 8.52 -16.09
N ASP A 41 -13.68 7.63 -15.36
CA ASP A 41 -14.99 7.94 -14.75
C ASP A 41 -14.89 8.48 -13.32
N THR A 42 -13.72 8.40 -12.68
CA THR A 42 -13.52 9.00 -11.36
C THR A 42 -13.15 10.46 -11.50
N ARG A 43 -13.91 11.34 -10.85
CA ARG A 43 -13.62 12.75 -10.72
C ARG A 43 -12.88 13.04 -9.41
N VAL A 44 -11.83 13.85 -9.50
CA VAL A 44 -11.08 14.38 -8.36
C VAL A 44 -11.62 15.77 -8.04
N ASN A 45 -12.14 15.96 -6.83
CA ASN A 45 -12.80 17.18 -6.34
C ASN A 45 -13.94 17.64 -7.26
N GLY A 46 -14.59 16.71 -7.97
CA GLY A 46 -15.64 17.00 -8.95
C GLY A 46 -15.16 17.78 -10.20
N GLN A 47 -13.87 18.04 -10.36
CA GLN A 47 -13.35 18.91 -11.44
C GLN A 47 -12.79 18.12 -12.61
N VAL A 48 -11.75 17.31 -12.37
CA VAL A 48 -10.99 16.63 -13.43
C VAL A 48 -11.09 15.13 -13.27
N SER A 49 -10.87 14.37 -14.34
CA SER A 49 -10.75 12.91 -14.22
C SER A 49 -9.51 12.54 -13.38
N LEU A 50 -9.50 11.35 -12.79
CA LEU A 50 -8.32 10.84 -12.09
C LEU A 50 -7.13 10.72 -13.05
N ARG A 51 -7.38 10.35 -14.31
CA ARG A 51 -6.38 10.32 -15.38
C ARG A 51 -5.73 11.69 -15.58
N ASP A 52 -6.53 12.74 -15.77
CA ASP A 52 -6.04 14.11 -15.93
C ASP A 52 -5.28 14.59 -14.69
N TYR A 53 -5.82 14.33 -13.49
CA TYR A 53 -5.15 14.70 -12.24
C TYR A 53 -3.75 14.06 -12.13
N LEU A 54 -3.64 12.77 -12.47
CA LEU A 54 -2.35 12.06 -12.46
C LEU A 54 -1.38 12.63 -13.51
N GLN A 55 -1.86 13.03 -14.68
CA GLN A 55 -1.03 13.68 -15.69
C GLN A 55 -0.52 15.05 -15.22
N LEU A 56 -1.37 15.87 -14.59
CA LEU A 56 -0.97 17.14 -14.00
C LEU A 56 0.07 16.95 -12.88
N ARG A 57 -0.07 15.90 -12.08
CA ARG A 57 0.93 15.50 -11.08
C ARG A 57 2.26 15.10 -11.70
N LEU A 58 2.26 14.34 -12.79
CA LEU A 58 3.47 13.94 -13.51
C LEU A 58 4.15 15.12 -14.21
N ALA A 59 3.36 16.10 -14.65
CA ALA A 59 3.84 17.33 -15.27
C ALA A 59 4.27 18.41 -14.26
N GLU A 60 4.10 18.16 -12.95
CA GLU A 60 4.39 19.09 -11.86
C GLU A 60 3.69 20.46 -12.02
N ASP A 61 2.48 20.47 -12.59
CA ASP A 61 1.73 21.70 -12.87
C ASP A 61 1.06 22.25 -11.60
N ALA A 62 1.84 22.95 -10.78
CA ALA A 62 1.43 23.43 -9.47
C ALA A 62 0.17 24.31 -9.52
N ARG A 63 0.00 25.12 -10.58
CA ARG A 63 -1.14 26.04 -10.69
C ARG A 63 -2.46 25.32 -10.84
N GLU A 64 -2.53 24.34 -11.75
CA GLU A 64 -3.75 23.55 -11.92
C GLU A 64 -4.03 22.66 -10.71
N LEU A 65 -2.97 22.10 -10.09
CA LEU A 65 -3.13 21.33 -8.85
C LEU A 65 -3.71 22.20 -7.73
N GLU A 66 -3.19 23.42 -7.50
CA GLU A 66 -3.75 24.36 -6.52
C GLU A 66 -5.20 24.72 -6.82
N ARG A 67 -5.57 24.87 -8.10
CA ARG A 67 -6.97 25.13 -8.51
C ARG A 67 -7.91 23.97 -8.15
N ILE A 68 -7.45 22.73 -8.35
CA ILE A 68 -8.20 21.52 -8.03
C ILE A 68 -8.33 21.37 -6.50
N HIS A 69 -7.28 21.69 -5.74
CA HIS A 69 -7.25 21.57 -4.29
C HIS A 69 -7.99 22.69 -3.55
N GLY A 70 -7.90 23.93 -4.03
CA GLY A 70 -8.48 25.12 -3.39
C GLY A 70 -10.01 25.11 -3.33
N ALA A 71 -10.67 24.21 -4.08
CA ALA A 71 -12.11 24.04 -4.07
C ALA A 71 -12.63 23.11 -2.96
N TYR A 72 -11.74 22.40 -2.24
CA TYR A 72 -12.15 21.36 -1.29
C TYR A 72 -11.64 21.65 0.13
N SER A 73 -12.59 21.72 1.09
CA SER A 73 -12.25 21.83 2.52
C SER A 73 -12.19 20.44 3.14
N PRO A 74 -11.05 20.02 3.71
CA PRO A 74 -10.95 18.72 4.36
C PRO A 74 -11.86 18.66 5.61
N GLY A 75 -12.56 17.54 5.79
CA GLY A 75 -13.26 17.25 7.03
C GLY A 75 -12.28 17.00 8.19
N ARG A 76 -12.71 17.27 9.43
CA ARG A 76 -11.94 16.85 10.61
C ARG A 76 -11.95 15.33 10.71
N LEU A 77 -10.78 14.74 10.97
CA LEU A 77 -10.61 13.32 11.30
C LEU A 77 -11.40 13.00 12.57
N ALA A 78 -12.38 12.11 12.49
CA ALA A 78 -12.98 11.55 13.69
C ALA A 78 -12.01 10.57 14.38
N GLU A 79 -12.17 10.39 15.69
CA GLU A 79 -11.37 9.41 16.43
C GLU A 79 -11.62 7.99 15.89
N GLY A 80 -10.54 7.27 15.55
CA GLY A 80 -10.61 5.92 14.99
C GLY A 80 -10.81 5.85 13.47
N GLU A 81 -10.98 7.00 12.79
CA GLU A 81 -11.09 7.05 11.34
C GLU A 81 -9.74 6.79 10.65
N ARG A 82 -9.77 6.09 9.51
CA ARG A 82 -8.57 5.71 8.77
C ARG A 82 -8.23 6.77 7.73
N ILE A 83 -6.98 7.21 7.70
CA ILE A 83 -6.43 7.96 6.58
C ILE A 83 -6.20 6.97 5.44
N LEU A 84 -6.90 7.18 4.33
CA LEU A 84 -6.71 6.42 3.10
C LEU A 84 -5.76 7.19 2.18
N SER A 85 -4.85 6.49 1.51
CA SER A 85 -3.99 7.04 0.46
C SER A 85 -4.11 6.15 -0.78
N LEU A 86 -4.23 6.79 -1.95
CA LEU A 86 -4.22 6.13 -3.25
C LEU A 86 -2.81 6.18 -3.84
N ASN A 87 -2.30 5.04 -4.26
CA ASN A 87 -0.97 4.88 -4.81
C ASN A 87 -1.07 4.34 -6.23
N VAL A 88 -0.51 5.06 -7.20
CA VAL A 88 -0.53 4.67 -8.62
C VAL A 88 0.90 4.47 -9.08
N HIS A 89 1.19 3.28 -9.61
CA HIS A 89 2.50 2.90 -10.11
C HIS A 89 2.51 2.90 -11.64
N PHE A 90 3.42 3.66 -12.23
CA PHE A 90 3.61 3.73 -13.68
C PHE A 90 4.72 2.78 -14.13
N GLU A 91 4.56 2.20 -15.32
CA GLU A 91 5.56 1.33 -15.94
C GLU A 91 6.84 2.12 -16.23
N GLY A 92 7.97 1.70 -15.66
CA GLY A 92 9.25 2.38 -15.81
C GLY A 92 9.29 3.83 -15.29
N GLY A 93 8.24 4.27 -14.58
CA GLY A 93 8.02 5.65 -14.19
C GLY A 93 7.99 5.87 -12.68
N PRO A 94 7.78 7.13 -12.24
CA PRO A 94 7.64 7.45 -10.83
C PRO A 94 6.36 6.86 -10.25
N LYS A 95 6.30 6.73 -8.93
CA LYS A 95 5.05 6.41 -8.21
C LYS A 95 4.35 7.73 -7.85
N VAL A 96 3.08 7.88 -8.24
CA VAL A 96 2.26 9.01 -7.81
C VAL A 96 1.41 8.58 -6.62
N THR A 97 1.43 9.37 -5.55
CA THR A 97 0.66 9.10 -4.34
C THR A 97 -0.28 10.28 -4.07
N LEU A 98 -1.57 10.01 -3.99
CA LEU A 98 -2.55 10.91 -3.42
C LEU A 98 -2.61 10.57 -1.93
N ASP A 99 -1.81 11.30 -1.16
CA ASP A 99 -1.76 11.13 0.28
C ASP A 99 -2.97 11.78 0.92
N ASP A 100 -3.59 11.07 1.86
CA ASP A 100 -4.76 11.53 2.60
C ASP A 100 -5.93 11.96 1.71
N LEU A 101 -6.70 10.96 1.29
CA LEU A 101 -7.90 11.13 0.47
C LEU A 101 -8.98 12.00 1.14
N ARG A 102 -8.85 12.42 2.39
CA ARG A 102 -9.75 13.43 2.98
C ARG A 102 -9.56 14.82 2.39
N TYR A 103 -8.47 15.06 1.66
CA TYR A 103 -8.25 16.28 0.87
C TYR A 103 -8.74 16.12 -0.58
N PHE A 104 -9.37 14.99 -0.90
CA PHE A 104 -9.80 14.61 -2.24
C PHE A 104 -11.23 14.03 -2.22
N SER A 105 -12.18 14.70 -2.86
CA SER A 105 -13.44 14.05 -3.21
C SER A 105 -13.21 13.16 -4.43
N LEU A 106 -13.07 11.85 -4.23
CA LEU A 106 -13.09 10.88 -5.33
C LEU A 106 -14.54 10.45 -5.56
N GLU A 107 -15.12 10.89 -6.68
CA GLU A 107 -16.54 10.69 -6.99
C GLU A 107 -16.69 10.06 -8.38
N GLY A 108 -17.80 9.36 -8.60
CA GLY A 108 -18.14 8.76 -9.90
C GLY A 108 -18.25 7.25 -9.87
N ALA A 109 -18.82 6.70 -10.95
CA ALA A 109 -19.11 5.27 -11.06
C ALA A 109 -17.83 4.41 -11.05
N GLY A 110 -16.73 4.94 -11.63
CA GLY A 110 -15.43 4.27 -11.62
C GLY A 110 -14.90 4.04 -10.20
N TYR A 111 -14.99 5.04 -9.33
CA TYR A 111 -14.53 4.92 -7.95
C TYR A 111 -15.38 3.96 -7.12
N ALA A 112 -16.71 4.00 -7.28
CA ALA A 112 -17.62 3.09 -6.58
C ALA A 112 -17.38 1.62 -6.96
N ALA A 113 -17.23 1.34 -8.27
CA ALA A 113 -16.93 0.00 -8.77
C ALA A 113 -15.56 -0.48 -8.29
N PHE A 114 -14.57 0.42 -8.28
CA PHE A 114 -13.24 0.10 -7.79
C PHE A 114 -13.21 -0.17 -6.27
N ASP A 115 -13.88 0.63 -5.44
CA ASP A 115 -13.92 0.41 -3.97
C ASP A 115 -14.52 -0.97 -3.65
N GLN A 116 -15.55 -1.37 -4.39
CA GLN A 116 -16.10 -2.71 -4.29
C GLN A 116 -15.07 -3.76 -4.74
N LEU A 117 -14.49 -3.61 -5.94
CA LEU A 117 -13.55 -4.57 -6.51
C LEU A 117 -12.31 -4.78 -5.62
N ILE A 118 -11.73 -3.70 -5.09
CA ILE A 118 -10.52 -3.77 -4.25
C ILE A 118 -10.78 -4.37 -2.87
N ARG A 119 -12.03 -4.35 -2.38
CA ARG A 119 -12.43 -5.06 -1.17
C ARG A 119 -12.63 -6.55 -1.41
N GLU A 120 -13.16 -6.93 -2.57
CA GLU A 120 -13.47 -8.32 -2.90
C GLU A 120 -12.25 -9.08 -3.44
N ARG A 121 -11.39 -8.42 -4.22
CA ARG A 121 -10.32 -9.04 -5.01
C ARG A 121 -8.93 -8.46 -4.77
N GLY A 122 -8.83 -7.37 -4.01
CA GLY A 122 -7.54 -6.74 -3.72
C GLY A 122 -6.65 -7.66 -2.90
N GLU A 123 -5.38 -7.77 -3.30
CA GLU A 123 -4.39 -8.45 -2.47
C GLU A 123 -4.13 -7.61 -1.22
N VAL A 124 -4.45 -8.15 -0.05
CA VAL A 124 -4.31 -7.45 1.23
C VAL A 124 -2.95 -7.74 1.83
N SER A 125 -2.13 -6.71 1.97
CA SER A 125 -0.89 -6.73 2.75
C SER A 125 -1.06 -5.87 4.00
N THR A 126 -0.98 -6.50 5.17
CA THR A 126 -1.00 -5.80 6.45
C THR A 126 0.41 -5.69 7.00
N PHE A 127 0.85 -4.46 7.23
CA PHE A 127 2.09 -4.19 7.95
C PHE A 127 1.77 -3.70 9.35
N ASP A 128 2.23 -4.45 10.36
CA ASP A 128 2.23 -4.03 11.75
C ASP A 128 3.69 -3.81 12.20
N PRO A 129 4.07 -2.61 12.65
CA PRO A 129 5.43 -2.32 13.05
C PRO A 129 5.90 -3.12 14.28
N SER A 130 5.00 -3.74 15.05
CA SER A 130 5.36 -4.64 16.17
C SER A 130 5.94 -5.96 15.67
N ASP A 131 5.64 -6.36 14.44
CA ASP A 131 6.15 -7.60 13.82
C ASP A 131 7.67 -7.53 13.59
N LEU A 132 8.20 -6.33 13.33
CA LEU A 132 9.64 -6.07 13.24
C LEU A 132 10.37 -6.33 14.57
N PHE A 133 9.68 -6.18 15.71
CA PHE A 133 10.25 -6.42 17.04
C PHE A 133 9.96 -7.84 17.56
N ALA A 134 8.98 -8.56 17.01
CA ALA A 134 8.66 -9.94 17.37
C ALA A 134 9.73 -10.95 16.92
N ARG A 135 10.49 -10.65 15.84
CA ARG A 135 11.57 -11.53 15.34
C ARG A 135 12.86 -11.57 16.19
N LYS A 136 12.97 -10.80 17.27
CA LYS A 136 14.13 -10.89 18.20
C LYS A 136 13.97 -11.87 19.36
N LYS A 137 12.85 -12.60 19.46
CA LYS A 137 12.67 -13.68 20.46
C LYS A 137 12.37 -15.00 19.77
N LYS A 138 13.43 -15.71 19.37
CA LYS A 138 13.56 -17.18 19.29
C LYS A 138 14.61 -17.50 18.23
N VAL A 139 15.86 -17.68 18.65
CA VAL A 139 16.60 -18.94 18.50
C VAL A 139 17.70 -18.91 19.56
N ALA A 140 17.45 -19.48 20.73
CA ALA A 140 18.57 -20.01 21.52
C ALA A 140 19.05 -21.25 20.74
N PRO A 141 20.32 -21.36 20.34
CA PRO A 141 20.80 -22.58 19.70
C PRO A 141 20.66 -23.71 20.72
N LYS A 142 19.85 -24.73 20.38
CA LYS A 142 19.92 -26.02 21.07
C LYS A 142 21.29 -26.61 20.74
N PHE A 143 22.16 -26.68 21.73
CA PHE A 143 23.39 -27.47 21.65
C PHE A 143 22.97 -28.94 21.60
N ASP A 144 23.09 -29.53 20.42
CA ASP A 144 22.85 -30.96 20.19
C ASP A 144 24.13 -31.71 20.57
N GLU A 145 24.21 -32.14 21.83
CA GLU A 145 25.34 -32.92 22.35
C GLU A 145 25.18 -34.40 21.99
N ARG A 146 25.26 -34.70 20.69
CA ARG A 146 25.36 -36.07 20.16
C ARG A 146 26.23 -36.15 18.91
N ALA A 147 27.55 -36.19 19.09
CA ALA A 147 28.46 -36.86 18.15
C ALA A 147 29.88 -37.00 18.74
N ALA A 148 30.14 -38.13 19.40
CA ALA A 148 31.44 -38.81 19.32
C ALA A 148 31.26 -40.24 19.85
N SER A 149 31.02 -41.19 18.94
CA SER A 149 31.12 -42.62 19.21
C SER A 149 32.20 -43.22 18.31
N ALA A 150 32.96 -44.16 18.90
CA ALA A 150 33.89 -45.15 18.33
C ALA A 150 35.28 -44.63 17.85
N VAL A 151 36.46 -44.96 18.42
CA VAL A 151 37.17 -46.26 18.71
C VAL A 151 37.65 -46.93 17.39
N PRO A 152 38.83 -47.63 17.21
CA PRO A 152 39.73 -48.37 18.15
C PRO A 152 41.27 -48.15 17.98
N GLY A 153 42.10 -48.57 18.95
CA GLY A 153 43.01 -49.76 18.88
C GLY A 153 44.43 -49.30 18.52
N ASP A 154 45.56 -49.91 18.86
CA ASP A 154 46.00 -51.13 19.54
C ASP A 154 47.50 -50.86 19.82
N ASP A 155 48.03 -51.25 20.99
CA ASP A 155 49.29 -52.01 21.14
C ASP A 155 49.76 -52.06 22.61
N PRO A 156 50.14 -53.24 23.14
CA PRO A 156 50.65 -53.43 24.48
C PRO A 156 52.19 -53.57 24.57
N LEU A 157 52.72 -53.35 25.80
CA LEU A 157 53.93 -53.92 26.41
C LEU A 157 55.33 -53.64 25.81
N ASP A 158 56.18 -52.93 26.57
CA ASP A 158 57.22 -53.52 27.45
C ASP A 158 57.54 -52.56 28.61
#